data_AF-A0A3D9FV72-F1
#
_entry.id   AF-A0A3D9FV72-F1
#
_cell.length_a   1.000
_cell.length_b   1.000
_cell.length_c   1.000
_cell.angle_alpha   90.00
_cell.angle_beta   90.00
_cell.angle_gamma   90.00
#
_symmetry.space_group_name_H-M   'P 1'
#
loop_
_entity.id
_entity.type
_entity.pdbx_description
1 polymer ?
#
loop_
_entity_poly.entity_id
_entity_poly.type
_entity_poly.pdbx_seq_one_letter_code
_entity_poly.pdbx_strand_id
1 'polypeptide(L)'
;MKQTLLLFSSILLFGCSHPKAFVLNDKNENKYFVLDFINNAFEKNAINKAPLIVINGIPFKYNKDQDTILLPLKKSDIQSLDFLNQNSSRIIYNDKENDGAILITTRTQNE
;
A
#
# COMPACT_ATOMS: atom_id res chain seq x y z
N MET A 1 8.55 -50.70 -26.47
CA MET A 1 8.86 -50.23 -25.09
C MET A 1 8.30 -48.82 -24.96
N LYS A 2 7.34 -48.60 -24.06
CA LYS A 2 6.63 -47.32 -23.91
C LYS A 2 7.46 -46.40 -23.00
N GLN A 3 8.05 -45.37 -23.59
CA GLN A 3 8.81 -44.36 -22.86
C GLN A 3 7.80 -43.34 -22.32
N THR A 4 7.42 -43.48 -21.05
CA THR A 4 6.49 -42.56 -20.41
C THR A 4 7.18 -41.23 -20.09
N LEU A 5 6.57 -40.17 -20.61
CA LEU A 5 6.88 -38.77 -20.41
C LEU A 5 6.71 -38.39 -18.92
N LEU A 6 7.77 -37.96 -18.23
CA LEU A 6 7.68 -37.31 -16.93
C LEU A 6 7.85 -35.80 -17.12
N LEU A 7 6.74 -35.11 -17.38
CA LEU A 7 6.65 -33.65 -17.27
C LEU A 7 6.57 -33.30 -15.77
N PHE A 8 7.66 -32.82 -15.20
CA PHE A 8 7.65 -32.16 -13.89
C PHE A 8 6.83 -30.87 -14.00
N SER A 9 5.54 -30.95 -13.68
CA SER A 9 4.70 -29.77 -13.45
C SER A 9 5.09 -29.14 -12.11
N SER A 10 6.14 -28.32 -12.12
CA SER A 10 6.45 -27.43 -11.00
C SER A 10 5.52 -26.23 -11.11
N ILE A 11 4.29 -26.37 -10.60
CA ILE A 11 3.42 -25.22 -10.35
C ILE A 11 4.06 -24.49 -9.17
N LEU A 12 4.89 -23.51 -9.49
CA LEU A 12 5.38 -22.54 -8.52
C LEU A 12 4.14 -21.95 -7.83
N LEU A 13 3.99 -22.26 -6.54
CA LEU A 13 3.07 -21.60 -5.64
C LEU A 13 3.54 -20.14 -5.49
N PHE A 14 3.30 -19.32 -6.51
CA PHE A 14 3.37 -17.88 -6.36
C PHE A 14 2.22 -17.52 -5.43
N GLY A 15 2.48 -17.52 -4.12
CA GLY A 15 1.55 -16.97 -3.16
C GLY A 15 1.29 -15.52 -3.53
N CYS A 16 0.07 -15.23 -4.01
CA CYS A 16 -0.36 -13.86 -4.25
C CYS A 16 -0.21 -13.10 -2.94
N SER A 17 0.74 -12.18 -2.96
CA SER A 17 1.11 -11.43 -1.79
C SER A 17 0.37 -10.11 -1.88
N HIS A 18 -0.58 -9.88 -0.98
CA HIS A 18 -1.37 -8.65 -0.98
C HIS A 18 -0.66 -7.58 -0.14
N PRO A 19 -0.78 -6.29 -0.51
CA PRO A 19 -0.36 -5.22 0.38
C PRO A 19 -1.28 -5.15 1.60
N LYS A 20 -0.80 -4.49 2.65
CA LYS A 20 -1.58 -4.21 3.85
C LYS A 20 -2.80 -3.37 3.49
N ALA A 21 -3.93 -3.64 4.15
CA ALA A 21 -5.17 -2.94 3.89
C ALA A 21 -5.23 -1.63 4.67
N PHE A 22 -5.19 -0.48 3.99
CA PHE A 22 -5.36 0.84 4.61
C PHE A 22 -6.77 1.38 4.34
N VAL A 23 -7.60 1.42 5.38
CA VAL A 23 -9.03 1.75 5.29
C VAL A 23 -9.30 3.10 5.95
N LEU A 24 -10.11 3.95 5.32
CA LEU A 24 -10.53 5.24 5.86
C LEU A 24 -11.65 5.09 6.91
N ASN A 25 -11.79 6.07 7.79
CA ASN A 25 -12.86 6.15 8.79
C ASN A 25 -14.20 6.62 8.18
N ASP A 26 -14.62 5.95 7.11
CA ASP A 26 -15.89 6.12 6.43
C ASP A 26 -16.82 4.92 6.66
N LYS A 27 -18.14 5.17 6.58
CA LYS A 27 -19.15 4.12 6.79
C LYS A 27 -19.52 3.35 5.51
N ASN A 28 -19.22 3.91 4.34
CA ASN A 28 -19.60 3.35 3.04
C ASN A 28 -18.35 2.90 2.25
N GLU A 29 -18.53 2.59 0.96
CA GLU A 29 -17.46 2.19 0.03
C GLU A 29 -16.28 3.16 -0.06
N ASN A 30 -16.49 4.44 0.30
CA ASN A 30 -15.40 5.42 0.35
C ASN A 30 -14.27 4.99 1.29
N LYS A 31 -14.54 4.11 2.26
CA LYS A 31 -13.54 3.58 3.17
C LYS A 31 -12.38 2.88 2.45
N TYR A 32 -12.61 2.37 1.24
CA TYR A 32 -11.61 1.68 0.43
C TYR A 32 -10.83 2.59 -0.52
N PHE A 33 -11.11 3.89 -0.56
CA PHE A 33 -10.50 4.80 -1.53
C PHE A 33 -8.96 4.81 -1.52
N VAL A 34 -8.34 4.80 -0.34
CA VAL A 34 -6.87 4.71 -0.22
C VAL A 34 -6.38 3.29 -0.51
N LEU A 35 -7.10 2.26 -0.08
CA LEU A 35 -6.76 0.86 -0.35
C LEU A 35 -6.70 0.59 -1.86
N ASP A 36 -7.68 1.06 -2.63
CA ASP A 36 -7.74 0.87 -4.07
C ASP A 36 -6.55 1.53 -4.78
N PHE A 37 -6.15 2.73 -4.32
CA PHE A 37 -4.96 3.41 -4.82
C PHE A 37 -3.67 2.62 -4.52
N ILE A 38 -3.53 2.10 -3.30
CA ILE A 38 -2.39 1.29 -2.86
C ILE A 38 -2.29 0.01 -3.68
N ASN A 39 -3.41 -0.69 -3.86
CA ASN A 39 -3.47 -1.89 -4.69
C ASN A 39 -2.99 -1.60 -6.11
N ASN A 40 -3.43 -0.50 -6.72
CA ASN A 40 -3.00 -0.13 -8.06
C ASN A 40 -1.49 0.19 -8.14
N ALA A 41 -0.96 0.90 -7.14
CA ALA A 41 0.48 1.19 -7.08
C ALA A 41 1.32 -0.08 -6.84
N PHE A 42 0.80 -1.00 -6.02
CA PHE A 42 1.43 -2.30 -5.76
C PHE A 42 1.44 -3.20 -7.00
N GLU A 43 0.32 -3.33 -7.71
CA GLU A 43 0.22 -4.11 -8.96
C GLU A 43 1.19 -3.60 -10.04
N LYS A 44 1.48 -2.30 -10.03
CA LYS A 44 2.46 -1.65 -10.91
C LYS A 44 3.91 -1.79 -10.44
N ASN A 45 4.16 -2.52 -9.34
CA ASN A 45 5.47 -2.64 -8.69
C ASN A 45 6.10 -1.29 -8.28
N ALA A 46 5.28 -0.26 -8.08
CA ALA A 46 5.76 1.06 -7.65
C ALA A 46 6.08 1.07 -6.15
N ILE A 47 5.34 0.28 -5.37
CA ILE A 47 5.49 0.10 -3.93
C ILE A 47 5.42 -1.39 -3.57
N ASN A 48 5.82 -1.74 -2.36
CA ASN A 48 5.74 -3.08 -1.78
C ASN A 48 4.56 -3.16 -0.79
N LYS A 49 4.52 -4.21 0.04
CA LYS A 49 3.33 -4.62 0.79
C LYS A 49 3.01 -3.72 1.98
N ALA A 50 4.02 -3.11 2.60
CA ALA A 50 3.83 -2.30 3.81
C ALA A 50 4.40 -0.88 3.60
N PRO A 51 3.87 -0.11 2.63
CA PRO A 51 4.41 1.21 2.33
C PRO A 51 4.24 2.16 3.52
N LEU A 52 5.16 3.10 3.66
CA LEU A 52 5.01 4.19 4.61
C LEU A 52 3.78 5.04 4.23
N ILE A 53 2.94 5.36 5.21
CA ILE A 53 1.86 6.33 5.00
C ILE A 53 2.36 7.69 5.45
N VAL A 54 2.17 8.71 4.62
CA VAL A 54 2.56 10.09 4.93
C VAL A 54 1.33 10.97 4.73
N ILE A 55 0.93 11.68 5.78
CA ILE A 55 -0.22 12.58 5.76
C ILE A 55 0.32 14.00 5.90
N ASN A 56 0.10 14.85 4.89
CA ASN A 56 0.59 16.24 4.84
C ASN A 56 2.10 16.36 5.14
N GLY A 57 2.89 15.45 4.57
CA GLY A 57 4.35 15.41 4.77
C GLY A 57 4.80 14.77 6.08
N ILE A 58 3.88 14.39 6.97
CA ILE A 58 4.20 13.78 8.27
C ILE A 58 4.00 12.26 8.19
N PRO A 59 5.03 11.44 8.48
CA PRO A 59 4.89 9.99 8.55
C PRO A 59 3.86 9.55 9.59
N PHE A 60 2.87 8.78 9.15
CA PHE A 60 1.84 8.16 9.99
C PHE A 60 2.34 6.81 10.51
N LYS A 61 2.47 6.69 11.82
CA LYS A 61 2.90 5.45 12.48
C LYS A 61 1.73 4.49 12.61
N TYR A 62 1.93 3.24 12.21
CA TYR A 62 0.98 2.15 12.39
C TYR A 62 1.70 0.86 12.79
N ASN A 63 0.96 -0.10 13.35
CA ASN A 63 1.52 -1.40 13.70
C ASN A 63 1.69 -2.26 12.43
N LYS A 64 2.94 -2.58 12.08
CA LYS A 64 3.28 -3.42 10.92
C LYS A 64 2.80 -4.87 11.06
N ASP A 65 2.41 -5.33 12.25
CA ASP A 65 1.88 -6.68 12.44
C ASP A 65 0.38 -6.79 12.13
N GLN A 66 -0.31 -5.64 11.96
CA GLN A 66 -1.72 -5.63 11.59
C GLN A 66 -1.89 -5.77 10.07
N ASP A 67 -2.88 -6.58 9.66
CA ASP A 67 -3.25 -6.74 8.25
C ASP A 67 -4.10 -5.57 7.74
N THR A 68 -4.91 -4.99 8.63
CA THR A 68 -5.75 -3.83 8.33
C THR A 68 -5.41 -2.66 9.26
N ILE A 69 -5.15 -1.51 8.66
CA ILE A 69 -4.81 -0.25 9.32
C ILE A 69 -5.96 0.72 9.08
N LEU A 70 -6.53 1.25 10.16
CA LEU A 70 -7.51 2.33 10.09
C LEU A 70 -6.77 3.67 10.01
N LEU A 71 -6.99 4.41 8.92
CA LEU A 71 -6.53 5.78 8.79
C LEU A 71 -7.57 6.72 9.41
N PRO A 72 -7.15 7.69 10.25
CA PRO A 72 -8.05 8.63 10.92
C PRO A 72 -8.53 9.74 9.97
N LEU A 73 -8.86 9.39 8.73
CA LEU A 73 -9.29 10.30 7.67
C LEU A 73 -10.57 9.77 7.05
N LYS A 74 -11.42 10.67 6.55
CA LYS A 74 -12.50 10.36 5.61
C LYS A 74 -12.06 10.69 4.20
N LYS A 75 -12.73 10.14 3.18
CA LYS A 75 -12.49 10.49 1.78
C LYS A 75 -12.73 11.98 1.51
N SER A 76 -13.69 12.59 2.21
CA SER A 76 -13.95 14.04 2.12
C SER A 76 -12.74 14.88 2.54
N ASP A 77 -11.89 14.35 3.43
CA ASP A 77 -10.70 15.05 3.91
C ASP A 77 -9.57 14.98 2.88
N ILE A 78 -9.60 14.06 1.91
CA ILE A 78 -8.51 13.86 0.97
C ILE A 78 -8.61 14.84 -0.21
N GLN A 79 -7.53 15.57 -0.45
CA GLN A 79 -7.34 16.42 -1.62
C GLN A 79 -6.72 15.64 -2.76
N SER A 80 -5.62 14.92 -2.49
CA SER A 80 -4.92 14.10 -3.48
C SER A 80 -4.19 12.92 -2.84
N LEU A 81 -3.91 11.91 -3.67
CA LEU A 81 -3.06 10.77 -3.36
C LEU A 81 -1.93 10.74 -4.37
N ASP A 82 -0.72 10.45 -3.90
CA ASP A 82 0.45 10.19 -4.73
C ASP A 82 1.30 9.08 -4.09
N PHE A 83 2.36 8.63 -4.76
CA PHE A 83 3.28 7.66 -4.20
C PHE A 83 4.74 8.01 -4.51
N LEU A 84 5.62 7.54 -3.63
CA LEU A 84 7.05 7.48 -3.87
C LEU A 84 7.46 6.02 -3.98
N ASN A 85 8.27 5.71 -4.99
CA ASN A 85 8.89 4.40 -5.08
C ASN A 85 9.86 4.17 -3.91
N GLN A 86 10.30 2.92 -3.75
CA GLN A 86 11.18 2.48 -2.66
C GLN A 86 12.46 3.33 -2.52
N ASN A 87 13.09 3.68 -3.64
CA ASN A 87 14.34 4.45 -3.65
C ASN A 87 14.11 5.90 -3.20
N SER A 88 13.13 6.57 -3.81
CA SER A 88 12.78 7.96 -3.47
C SER A 88 12.31 8.09 -2.03
N SER A 89 11.47 7.15 -1.58
CA SER A 89 10.94 7.12 -0.21
C SER A 89 12.05 6.97 0.83
N ARG A 90 13.02 6.07 0.59
CA ARG A 90 14.19 5.87 1.46
C ARG A 90 15.04 7.12 1.60
N ILE A 91 15.25 7.87 0.51
CA ILE A 91 16.02 9.11 0.52
C ILE A 91 15.29 10.19 1.32
N ILE A 92 13.99 10.39 1.06
CA ILE A 92 13.22 11.50 1.62
C ILE A 92 12.93 11.28 3.11
N TYR A 93 12.53 10.07 3.51
CA TYR A 93 12.12 9.78 4.88
C TYR A 93 13.18 9.07 5.74
N ASN A 94 14.36 8.78 5.17
CA ASN A 94 15.47 8.08 5.85
C ASN A 94 15.04 6.77 6.53
N ASP A 95 14.07 6.07 5.94
CA ASP A 95 13.58 4.80 6.46
C ASP A 95 14.20 3.64 5.70
N LYS A 96 14.99 2.84 6.42
CA LYS A 96 15.78 1.74 5.86
C LYS A 96 14.92 0.52 5.50
N GLU A 97 13.69 0.45 6.00
CA GLU A 97 12.76 -0.64 5.74
C GLU A 97 11.61 -0.23 4.80
N ASN A 98 11.79 0.86 4.06
CA ASN A 98 10.67 1.50 3.39
C ASN A 98 10.27 0.79 2.10
N ASP A 99 9.06 0.27 2.10
CA ASP A 99 8.36 -0.41 1.01
C ASP A 99 7.76 0.58 -0.02
N GLY A 100 8.34 1.78 -0.13
CA GLY A 100 7.74 2.92 -0.84
C GLY A 100 6.78 3.69 0.07
N ALA A 101 6.38 4.90 -0.34
CA ALA A 101 5.47 5.74 0.45
C ALA A 101 4.19 6.08 -0.31
N ILE A 102 3.09 6.21 0.43
CA ILE A 102 1.84 6.79 -0.03
C ILE A 102 1.72 8.18 0.57
N LEU A 103 1.61 9.17 -0.29
CA LEU A 103 1.48 10.57 0.08
C LEU A 103 -0.01 10.93 0.06
N ILE A 104 -0.53 11.35 1.20
CA ILE A 104 -1.91 11.79 1.36
C ILE A 104 -1.87 13.29 1.66
N THR A 105 -2.36 14.08 0.72
CA THR A 105 -2.61 15.50 0.94
C THR A 105 -4.06 15.66 1.34
N THR A 106 -4.31 16.23 2.52
CA THR A 106 -5.67 16.52 2.98
C THR A 106 -6.07 17.93 2.58
N ARG A 107 -7.38 18.14 2.38
CA ARG A 107 -7.95 19.48 2.31
C ARG A 107 -7.72 20.13 3.67
N THR A 108 -7.21 21.35 3.70
CA THR A 108 -7.14 22.14 4.92
C THR A 108 -8.57 22.25 5.45
N GLN A 109 -8.85 21.65 6.60
CA GLN A 109 -9.98 22.12 7.40
C GLN A 109 -9.52 23.50 7.87
N ASN A 110 -10.12 24.56 7.34
CA ASN A 110 -10.00 25.86 7.97
C ASN A 110 -10.51 25.64 9.41
N GLU A 111 -9.61 25.75 10.39
CA GLU A 111 -9.96 25.80 11.81
C GLU A 111 -10.88 26.99 12.08
#